data_AF-R1E0T8-F1
#
_entry.id   AF-R1E0T8-F1
#
_cell.length_a   1.000
_cell.length_b   1.000
_cell.length_c   1.000
_cell.angle_alpha   90.00
_cell.angle_beta   90.00
_cell.angle_gamma   90.00
#
_symmetry.space_group_name_H-M   'P 1'
#
loop_
_entity.id
_entity.type
_entity.pdbx_description
1 polymer ?
#
loop_
_entity_poly.entity_id
_entity_poly.type
_entity_poly.pdbx_seq_one_letter_code
_entity_poly.pdbx_strand_id
1 'polypeptide(L)'
;MLPALDEELIAAESRLDLLSVDPAAAEEAVARPVELALSDLTAATDGFAEGKLIGSGGFSRVYEASADLHLSLAAPPQLRHLPLVVKRAKSGQSGGLSRAELEVKLLKAVSHPHLLPLLGYCLSPDGVCLLSPLMRGGSLEARLQPLRPLTWRQRVRIACEATEALVYLHSKGIVHRDVKPDNILLDEKLTAVLADTGFAKDQRPDASVRSPSNTLYMSTGYLCLSISKGGEYSSKTDGYAIGITLLVCLTNR
;
A
#
# COMPACT_ATOMS: atom_id res chain seq x y z
N MET A 1 -14.26 -27.37 -21.46
CA MET A 1 -14.14 -26.56 -20.23
C MET A 1 -13.69 -27.49 -19.13
N LEU A 2 -12.61 -27.15 -18.42
CA LEU A 2 -11.83 -28.08 -17.59
C LEU A 2 -12.43 -28.17 -16.17
N PRO A 3 -13.20 -29.23 -15.83
CA PRO A 3 -13.79 -29.40 -14.50
C PRO A 3 -12.75 -29.46 -13.36
N ALA A 4 -11.49 -29.78 -13.66
CA ALA A 4 -10.39 -29.75 -12.70
C ALA A 4 -10.04 -28.34 -12.19
N LEU A 5 -10.28 -27.30 -13.00
CA LEU A 5 -10.07 -25.91 -12.57
C LEU A 5 -11.16 -25.44 -11.62
N ASP A 6 -12.39 -25.96 -11.75
CA ASP A 6 -13.51 -25.59 -10.87
C ASP A 6 -13.31 -26.18 -9.46
N GLU A 7 -12.83 -27.41 -9.33
CA GLU A 7 -12.49 -27.99 -8.02
C GLU A 7 -11.30 -27.28 -7.34
N GLU A 8 -10.26 -26.94 -8.11
CA GLU A 8 -9.14 -26.16 -7.58
C GLU A 8 -9.56 -24.74 -7.18
N LEU A 9 -10.49 -24.12 -7.92
CA LEU A 9 -11.05 -22.81 -7.60
C LEU A 9 -11.88 -22.86 -6.32
N ILE A 10 -12.76 -23.86 -6.16
CA ILE A 10 -13.55 -24.05 -4.94
C ILE A 10 -12.64 -24.32 -3.73
N ALA A 11 -11.59 -25.13 -3.91
CA ALA A 11 -10.60 -25.38 -2.86
C ALA A 11 -9.78 -24.12 -2.53
N ALA A 12 -9.49 -23.27 -3.51
CA ALA A 12 -8.83 -21.98 -3.31
C ALA A 12 -9.75 -20.97 -2.60
N GLU A 13 -11.03 -20.92 -2.96
CA GLU A 13 -12.05 -20.10 -2.28
C GLU A 13 -12.22 -20.53 -0.82
N SER A 14 -12.31 -21.83 -0.55
CA SER A 14 -12.37 -22.35 0.83
C SER A 14 -11.09 -22.08 1.63
N ARG A 15 -9.93 -22.03 0.98
CA ARG A 15 -8.66 -21.61 1.60
C ARG A 15 -8.60 -20.10 1.85
N LEU A 16 -9.20 -19.30 0.98
CA LEU A 16 -9.37 -17.86 1.20
C LEU A 16 -10.22 -17.58 2.44
N ASP A 17 -11.29 -18.36 2.65
CA ASP A 17 -12.12 -18.26 3.86
C ASP A 17 -11.31 -18.61 5.12
N LEU A 18 -10.34 -19.53 5.03
CA LEU A 18 -9.42 -19.86 6.14
C LEU A 18 -8.31 -18.83 6.35
N LEU A 19 -7.96 -18.06 5.32
CA LEU A 19 -7.03 -16.92 5.38
C LEU A 19 -7.72 -15.63 5.84
N SER A 20 -9.04 -15.63 5.99
CA SER A 20 -9.77 -14.54 6.61
C SER A 20 -9.39 -14.49 8.09
N VAL A 21 -8.42 -13.62 8.40
CA VAL A 21 -8.00 -13.37 9.77
C VAL A 21 -9.21 -12.83 10.53
N ASP A 22 -9.49 -13.43 11.69
CA ASP A 22 -10.57 -13.01 12.57
C ASP A 22 -10.47 -11.50 12.82
N PRO A 23 -11.43 -10.67 12.36
CA PRO A 23 -11.30 -9.21 12.39
C PRO A 23 -11.14 -8.66 13.81
N ALA A 24 -11.55 -9.42 14.82
CA ALA A 24 -11.36 -9.09 16.24
C ALA A 24 -9.89 -9.23 16.71
N ALA A 25 -9.10 -10.13 16.11
CA ALA A 25 -7.69 -10.31 16.46
C ALA A 25 -6.78 -9.22 15.87
N ALA A 26 -7.22 -8.54 14.80
CA ALA A 26 -6.52 -7.40 14.20
C ALA A 26 -6.85 -6.05 14.88
N GLU A 27 -7.84 -6.02 15.76
CA GLU A 27 -8.26 -4.83 16.51
C GLU A 27 -7.36 -4.53 17.72
N GLU A 28 -6.63 -5.53 18.22
CA GLU A 28 -5.66 -5.32 19.29
C GLU A 28 -4.32 -4.79 18.73
N ALA A 29 -4.09 -3.50 18.99
CA ALA A 29 -2.78 -2.84 19.07
C ALA A 29 -2.22 -2.03 17.88
N VAL A 30 -3.04 -1.51 16.96
CA VAL A 30 -2.58 -0.40 16.09
C VAL A 30 -3.13 0.93 16.61
N ALA A 31 -2.23 1.74 17.17
CA ALA A 31 -2.57 3.10 17.61
C ALA A 31 -3.12 3.92 16.44
N ARG A 32 -4.14 4.74 16.71
CA ARG A 32 -4.76 5.60 15.70
C ARG A 32 -3.71 6.54 15.07
N PRO A 33 -3.73 6.77 13.74
CA PRO A 33 -2.82 7.70 13.10
C PRO A 33 -2.92 9.10 13.73
N VAL A 34 -1.77 9.71 14.02
CA VAL A 34 -1.69 11.02 14.68
C VAL A 34 -1.51 12.13 13.66
N GLU A 35 -2.17 13.26 13.86
CA GLU A 35 -1.95 14.45 13.05
C GLU A 35 -0.67 15.18 13.51
N LEU A 36 0.17 15.55 12.55
CA LEU A 36 1.52 16.08 12.78
C LEU A 36 1.67 17.44 12.11
N ALA A 37 2.46 18.32 12.74
CA ALA A 37 2.81 19.60 12.13
C ALA A 37 3.79 19.39 10.96
N LEU A 38 3.64 20.17 9.90
CA LEU A 38 4.56 20.11 8.77
C LEU A 38 5.99 20.44 9.19
N SER A 39 6.18 21.32 10.17
CA SER A 39 7.48 21.65 10.76
C SER A 39 8.22 20.42 11.29
N ASP A 40 7.49 19.50 11.93
CA ASP A 40 8.08 18.31 12.57
C ASP A 40 8.56 17.34 11.51
N LEU A 41 7.75 17.12 10.47
CA LEU A 41 8.10 16.27 9.32
C LEU A 41 9.22 16.90 8.47
N THR A 42 9.25 18.23 8.38
CA THR A 42 10.32 18.98 7.72
C THR A 42 11.64 18.80 8.49
N ALA A 43 11.62 18.96 9.81
CA ALA A 43 12.80 18.74 10.66
C ALA A 43 13.28 17.29 10.58
N ALA A 44 12.37 16.32 10.63
CA ALA A 44 12.68 14.90 10.51
C ALA A 44 13.42 14.53 9.22
N THR A 45 13.15 15.25 8.14
CA THR A 45 13.67 14.99 6.81
C THR A 45 14.79 15.95 6.40
N ASP A 46 15.35 16.70 7.37
CA ASP A 46 16.35 17.76 7.16
C ASP A 46 15.94 18.75 6.07
N GLY A 47 14.69 19.21 6.12
CA GLY A 47 14.12 20.08 5.09
C GLY A 47 13.77 19.36 3.80
N PHE A 48 13.45 18.06 3.86
CA PHE A 48 13.25 17.18 2.68
C PHE A 48 14.50 17.12 1.79
N ALA A 49 15.66 16.95 2.43
CA ALA A 49 16.95 16.91 1.76
C ALA A 49 17.04 15.75 0.75
N GLU A 50 17.70 15.99 -0.39
CA GLU A 50 17.93 14.96 -1.42
C GLU A 50 18.73 13.77 -0.88
N GLY A 51 19.62 13.98 0.09
CA GLY A 51 20.37 12.90 0.75
C GLY A 51 19.50 11.91 1.55
N LYS A 52 18.26 12.28 1.87
CA LYS A 52 17.27 11.42 2.55
C LYS A 52 16.21 10.86 1.59
N LEU A 53 16.26 11.21 0.31
CA LEU A 53 15.30 10.72 -0.67
C LEU A 53 15.56 9.23 -0.94
N ILE A 54 14.57 8.39 -0.63
CA ILE A 54 14.63 6.95 -0.88
C ILE A 54 13.75 6.51 -2.06
N GLY A 55 12.82 7.37 -2.49
CA GLY A 55 11.94 7.08 -3.62
C GLY A 55 11.29 8.33 -4.20
N SER A 56 11.01 8.30 -5.50
CA SER A 56 10.30 9.38 -6.21
C SER A 56 9.34 8.75 -7.21
N GLY A 57 8.03 8.86 -6.94
CA GLY A 57 6.97 8.39 -7.82
C GLY A 57 6.38 9.52 -8.66
N GLY A 58 5.32 9.24 -9.42
CA GLY A 58 4.63 10.26 -10.22
C GLY A 58 4.04 11.40 -9.39
N PHE A 59 3.58 11.10 -8.17
CA PHE A 59 2.76 12.03 -7.37
C PHE A 59 3.38 12.40 -6.01
N SER A 60 4.41 11.66 -5.59
CA SER A 60 5.00 11.82 -4.27
C SER A 60 6.51 11.59 -4.31
N ARG A 61 7.17 12.08 -3.26
CA ARG A 61 8.56 11.82 -2.93
C ARG A 61 8.60 11.19 -1.55
N VAL A 62 9.43 10.18 -1.35
CA VAL A 62 9.53 9.45 -0.09
C VAL A 62 10.91 9.69 0.50
N TYR A 63 10.92 10.15 1.74
CA TYR A 63 12.14 10.50 2.48
C TYR A 63 12.27 9.61 3.70
N GLU A 64 13.49 9.15 4.00
CA GLU A 64 13.80 8.55 5.30
C GLU A 64 13.74 9.63 6.38
N ALA A 65 13.10 9.33 7.51
CA ALA A 65 13.01 10.24 8.64
C ALA A 65 14.16 9.99 9.62
N SER A 66 14.72 11.04 10.20
CA SER A 66 15.68 10.95 11.30
C SER A 66 15.11 10.18 12.48
N ALA A 67 15.97 9.41 13.16
CA ALA A 67 15.63 8.77 14.43
C ALA A 67 15.15 9.77 15.49
N ASP A 68 15.59 11.03 15.41
CA ASP A 68 15.21 12.10 16.34
C ASP A 68 13.76 12.57 16.19
N LEU A 69 13.04 12.16 15.13
CA LEU A 69 11.59 12.39 15.03
C LEU A 69 10.85 11.81 16.24
N HIS A 70 11.39 10.76 16.85
CA HIS A 70 10.87 10.13 18.07
C HIS A 70 10.93 11.02 19.32
N LEU A 71 11.81 12.03 19.33
CA LEU A 71 12.08 12.91 20.48
C LEU A 71 11.28 14.21 20.43
N SER A 72 10.92 14.69 19.24
CA SER A 72 10.14 15.94 19.05
C SER A 72 8.63 15.73 19.18
N LEU A 73 8.17 14.49 19.07
CA LEU A 73 6.76 14.18 19.05
C LEU A 73 6.28 13.80 20.45
N ALA A 74 5.08 14.24 20.81
CA ALA A 74 4.18 13.46 21.67
C ALA A 74 3.75 12.15 20.97
N ALA A 75 4.67 11.54 20.22
CA ALA A 75 4.48 10.34 19.46
C ALA A 75 4.10 9.23 20.43
N PRO A 76 3.12 8.39 20.05
CA PRO A 76 2.85 7.17 20.78
C PRO A 76 4.17 6.41 21.02
N PRO A 77 4.37 5.81 22.22
CA PRO A 77 5.58 5.06 22.54
C PRO A 77 5.97 4.02 21.48
N GLN A 78 5.00 3.50 20.73
CA GLN A 78 5.21 2.53 19.64
C GLN A 78 6.04 3.08 18.49
N LEU A 79 6.08 4.40 18.27
CA LEU A 79 6.89 4.98 17.20
C LEU A 79 8.38 4.96 17.55
N ARG A 80 8.74 5.09 18.84
CA ARG A 80 10.06 5.56 19.33
C ARG A 80 11.30 4.77 18.92
N HIS A 81 11.14 3.61 18.28
CA HIS A 81 12.25 2.74 17.87
C HIS A 81 12.12 2.23 16.42
N LEU A 82 11.05 2.60 15.72
CA LEU A 82 10.84 2.17 14.34
C LEU A 82 11.59 3.14 13.39
N PRO A 83 12.32 2.64 12.40
CA PRO A 83 12.75 3.49 11.29
C PRO A 83 11.51 3.95 10.52
N LEU A 84 11.46 5.22 10.12
CA LEU A 84 10.26 5.85 9.58
C LEU A 84 10.52 6.47 8.20
N VAL A 85 9.46 6.62 7.42
CA VAL A 85 9.48 7.32 6.14
C VAL A 85 8.37 8.36 6.06
N VAL A 86 8.68 9.47 5.40
CA VAL A 86 7.75 10.55 5.08
C VAL A 86 7.47 10.55 3.58
N LYS A 87 6.26 10.16 3.18
CA LYS A 87 5.75 10.30 1.81
C LYS A 87 5.15 11.70 1.66
N ARG A 88 5.83 12.59 0.95
CA ARG A 88 5.38 13.96 0.65
C ARG A 88 4.77 14.04 -0.74
N ALA A 89 3.58 14.61 -0.87
CA ALA A 89 2.97 14.89 -2.17
C ALA A 89 3.75 15.97 -2.93
N LYS A 90 3.89 15.83 -4.25
CA LYS A 90 4.56 16.84 -5.10
C LYS A 90 3.66 18.08 -5.25
N SER A 91 4.23 19.27 -5.02
CA SER A 91 3.55 20.56 -5.19
C SER A 91 3.15 20.79 -6.66
N GLY A 92 1.95 21.34 -6.90
CA GLY A 92 1.48 21.71 -8.24
C GLY A 92 0.97 20.56 -9.11
N GLN A 93 0.96 19.31 -8.61
CA GLN A 93 0.35 18.18 -9.31
C GLN A 93 -1.14 18.07 -8.96
N SER A 94 -2.00 18.15 -9.98
CA SER A 94 -3.45 17.99 -9.83
C SER A 94 -3.78 16.65 -9.16
N GLY A 95 -4.48 16.72 -8.02
CA GLY A 95 -4.95 15.55 -7.27
C GLY A 95 -4.00 15.00 -6.20
N GLY A 96 -2.86 15.63 -5.92
CA GLY A 96 -1.97 15.19 -4.82
C GLY A 96 -2.64 15.23 -3.44
N LEU A 97 -3.32 16.34 -3.12
CA LEU A 97 -4.05 16.52 -1.86
C LEU A 97 -5.23 15.53 -1.74
N SER A 98 -6.06 15.42 -2.78
CA SER A 98 -7.23 14.54 -2.74
C SER A 98 -6.88 13.06 -2.61
N ARG A 99 -5.75 12.61 -3.22
CA ARG A 99 -5.25 11.24 -3.03
C ARG A 99 -4.75 11.00 -1.62
N ALA A 100 -4.05 11.96 -1.03
CA ALA A 100 -3.57 11.81 0.33
C ALA A 100 -4.72 11.86 1.35
N GLU A 101 -5.73 12.72 1.16
CA GLU A 101 -6.95 12.74 1.97
C GLU A 101 -7.68 11.39 1.91
N LEU A 102 -7.80 10.83 0.71
CA LEU A 102 -8.36 9.49 0.49
C LEU A 102 -7.55 8.41 1.21
N GLU A 103 -6.23 8.43 1.05
CA GLU A 103 -5.30 7.47 1.67
C GLU A 103 -5.38 7.54 3.20
N VAL A 104 -5.37 8.76 3.78
CA VAL A 104 -5.55 8.97 5.23
C VAL A 104 -6.89 8.45 5.69
N LYS A 105 -7.98 8.77 4.98
CA LYS A 105 -9.33 8.37 5.38
C LYS A 105 -9.51 6.85 5.36
N LEU A 106 -8.96 6.19 4.34
CA LEU A 106 -8.98 4.73 4.22
C LEU A 106 -8.15 4.08 5.33
N LEU A 107 -6.87 4.48 5.48
CA LEU A 107 -5.95 3.86 6.45
C LEU A 107 -6.31 4.17 7.91
N LYS A 108 -7.18 5.15 8.17
CA LYS A 108 -7.80 5.34 9.50
C LYS A 108 -8.91 4.33 9.80
N ALA A 109 -9.54 3.74 8.79
CA ALA A 109 -10.70 2.87 8.93
C ALA A 109 -10.36 1.38 8.80
N VAL A 110 -9.15 1.03 8.38
CA VAL A 110 -8.73 -0.34 8.12
C VAL A 110 -7.36 -0.62 8.73
N SER A 111 -7.14 -1.86 9.15
CA SER A 111 -5.89 -2.33 9.75
C SER A 111 -5.71 -3.81 9.42
N HIS A 112 -4.55 -4.17 8.87
CA HIS A 112 -4.21 -5.54 8.51
C HIS A 112 -2.69 -5.75 8.58
N PRO A 113 -2.19 -6.92 9.02
CA PRO A 113 -0.74 -7.18 9.13
C PRO A 113 0.03 -6.97 7.82
N HIS A 114 -0.61 -7.27 6.69
CA HIS A 114 -0.03 -7.13 5.34
C HIS A 114 -0.46 -5.85 4.61
N LEU A 115 -0.96 -4.83 5.32
CA LEU A 115 -1.26 -3.51 4.75
C LEU A 115 -0.35 -2.48 5.42
N LEU A 116 0.29 -1.61 4.64
CA LEU A 116 1.22 -0.61 5.17
C LEU A 116 0.47 0.33 6.14
N PRO A 117 0.83 0.37 7.44
CA PRO A 117 0.11 1.18 8.39
C PRO A 117 0.44 2.67 8.22
N LEU A 118 -0.57 3.51 8.46
CA LEU A 118 -0.40 4.94 8.62
C LEU A 118 -0.14 5.23 10.10
N LEU A 119 1.01 5.81 10.41
CA LEU A 119 1.38 6.17 11.78
C LEU A 119 1.05 7.63 12.10
N GLY A 120 1.17 8.50 11.10
CA GLY A 120 0.78 9.89 11.22
C GLY A 120 0.62 10.57 9.87
N TYR A 121 0.05 11.77 9.87
CA TYR A 121 -0.23 12.51 8.65
C TYR A 121 -0.21 14.03 8.88
N CYS A 122 0.02 14.77 7.81
CA CYS A 122 -0.13 16.21 7.74
C CYS A 122 -0.87 16.56 6.44
N LEU A 123 -2.02 17.23 6.56
CA LEU A 123 -2.85 17.68 5.43
C LEU A 123 -2.90 19.21 5.41
N SER A 124 -1.72 19.86 5.32
CA SER A 124 -1.61 21.32 5.27
C SER A 124 -1.67 21.85 3.84
N PRO A 125 -2.21 23.06 3.59
CA PRO A 125 -2.08 23.74 2.30
C PRO A 125 -0.64 23.88 1.81
N ASP A 126 0.31 24.04 2.74
CA ASP A 126 1.75 24.22 2.44
C ASP A 126 2.46 22.90 2.12
N GLY A 127 1.84 21.77 2.44
CA GLY A 127 2.43 20.46 2.25
C GLY A 127 1.61 19.32 2.81
N VAL A 128 1.52 18.26 2.02
CA VAL A 128 0.82 17.02 2.39
C VAL A 128 1.82 15.90 2.58
N CYS A 129 1.80 15.28 3.76
CA CYS A 129 2.76 14.25 4.14
C CYS A 129 2.08 13.08 4.88
N LEU A 130 2.53 11.86 4.61
CA LEU A 130 2.13 10.64 5.32
C LEU A 130 3.36 10.00 5.97
N LEU A 131 3.21 9.54 7.21
CA LEU A 131 4.26 8.89 8.00
C LEU A 131 3.92 7.41 8.18
N SER A 132 4.86 6.54 7.80
CA SER A 132 4.74 5.07 7.89
C SER A 132 6.08 4.44 8.31
N PRO A 133 6.11 3.15 8.69
CA PRO A 133 7.36 2.45 8.93
C PRO A 133 8.22 2.35 7.67
N LEU A 134 9.54 2.39 7.82
CA LEU A 134 10.48 2.10 6.75
C LEU A 134 10.53 0.60 6.48
N MET A 135 10.16 0.24 5.25
CA MET A 135 10.26 -1.13 4.74
C MET A 135 11.64 -1.36 4.13
N ARG A 136 12.61 -1.79 4.95
CA ARG A 136 14.04 -1.90 4.57
C ARG A 136 14.33 -2.93 3.48
N GLY A 137 13.46 -3.92 3.30
CA GLY A 137 13.53 -4.87 2.20
C GLY A 137 13.30 -4.22 0.83
N GLY A 138 12.76 -2.99 0.80
CA GLY A 138 12.40 -2.27 -0.42
C GLY A 138 11.12 -2.79 -1.04
N SER A 139 10.87 -2.43 -2.30
CA SER A 139 9.75 -2.98 -3.06
C SER A 139 10.06 -4.38 -3.60
N LEU A 140 9.02 -5.17 -3.86
CA LEU A 140 9.13 -6.44 -4.56
C LEU A 140 9.78 -6.23 -5.93
N GLU A 141 9.43 -5.18 -6.67
CA GLU A 141 10.07 -4.81 -7.94
C GLU A 141 11.60 -4.76 -7.82
N ALA A 142 12.12 -4.03 -6.81
CA ALA A 142 13.55 -3.92 -6.57
C ALA A 142 14.20 -5.25 -6.15
N ARG A 143 13.44 -6.18 -5.57
CA ARG A 143 13.89 -7.51 -5.12
C ARG A 143 13.81 -8.59 -6.20
N LEU A 144 13.08 -8.33 -7.27
CA LEU A 144 13.07 -9.18 -8.46
C LEU A 144 14.33 -8.94 -9.34
N GLN A 145 15.03 -7.82 -9.13
CA GLN A 145 16.29 -7.52 -9.81
C GLN A 145 17.44 -8.46 -9.39
N PRO A 146 18.43 -8.73 -10.28
CA PRO A 146 19.46 -9.75 -10.05
C PRO A 146 20.38 -9.51 -8.85
N LEU A 147 20.49 -8.27 -8.37
CA LEU A 147 21.44 -7.89 -7.32
C LEU A 147 21.10 -8.46 -5.94
N ARG A 148 19.81 -8.74 -5.66
CA ARG A 148 19.36 -9.31 -4.39
C ARG A 148 18.20 -10.30 -4.62
N PRO A 149 18.47 -11.45 -5.25
CA PRO A 149 17.42 -12.32 -5.75
C PRO A 149 16.66 -12.99 -4.62
N LEU A 150 15.33 -12.99 -4.73
CA LEU A 150 14.46 -13.81 -3.88
C LEU A 150 14.42 -15.25 -4.42
N THR A 151 14.33 -16.22 -3.52
CA THR A 151 13.99 -17.61 -3.88
C THR A 151 12.55 -17.70 -4.39
N TRP A 152 12.23 -18.73 -5.19
CA TRP A 152 10.86 -18.95 -5.66
C TRP A 152 9.85 -19.06 -4.51
N ARG A 153 10.22 -19.72 -3.40
CA ARG A 153 9.37 -19.85 -2.22
C ARG A 153 9.06 -18.52 -1.56
N GLN A 154 10.08 -17.65 -1.43
CA GLN A 154 9.89 -16.31 -0.89
C GLN A 154 8.96 -15.47 -1.78
N ARG A 155 9.11 -15.58 -3.11
CA ARG A 155 8.28 -14.83 -4.07
C ARG A 155 6.80 -15.24 -3.97
N VAL A 156 6.54 -16.55 -3.92
CA VAL A 156 5.18 -17.06 -3.74
C VAL A 156 4.60 -16.62 -2.40
N ARG A 157 5.37 -16.74 -1.30
CA ARG A 157 4.95 -16.27 0.02
C ARG A 157 4.59 -14.78 0.01
N ILE A 158 5.44 -13.94 -0.56
CA ILE A 158 5.22 -12.48 -0.66
C ILE A 158 3.95 -12.18 -1.46
N ALA A 159 3.71 -12.88 -2.57
CA ALA A 159 2.49 -12.73 -3.35
C ALA A 159 1.24 -13.16 -2.57
N CYS A 160 1.31 -14.24 -1.78
CA CYS A 160 0.24 -14.67 -0.89
C CYS A 160 -0.06 -13.60 0.20
N GLU A 161 0.96 -13.13 0.92
CA GLU A 161 0.84 -12.10 1.95
C GLU A 161 0.20 -10.81 1.40
N ALA A 162 0.62 -10.36 0.20
CA ALA A 162 -0.01 -9.22 -0.47
C ALA A 162 -1.48 -9.49 -0.88
N THR A 163 -1.79 -10.73 -1.27
CA THR A 163 -3.16 -11.14 -1.62
C THR A 163 -4.06 -11.16 -0.40
N GLU A 164 -3.58 -11.58 0.78
CA GLU A 164 -4.35 -11.55 2.03
C GLU A 164 -4.80 -10.12 2.37
N ALA A 165 -3.91 -9.14 2.27
CA ALA A 165 -4.27 -7.73 2.44
C ALA A 165 -5.31 -7.26 1.42
N LEU A 166 -5.20 -7.70 0.17
CA LEU A 166 -6.12 -7.35 -0.90
C LEU A 166 -7.52 -7.94 -0.66
N VAL A 167 -7.61 -9.21 -0.25
CA VAL A 167 -8.84 -9.88 0.15
C VAL A 167 -9.49 -9.16 1.33
N TYR A 168 -8.70 -8.76 2.32
CA TYR A 168 -9.19 -7.97 3.44
C TYR A 168 -9.81 -6.65 2.97
N LEU A 169 -9.14 -5.88 2.11
CA LEU A 169 -9.70 -4.65 1.53
C LEU A 169 -11.02 -4.91 0.77
N HIS A 170 -11.06 -5.96 -0.05
CA HIS A 170 -12.25 -6.35 -0.82
C HIS A 170 -13.42 -6.72 0.09
N SER A 171 -13.17 -7.40 1.22
CA SER A 171 -14.21 -7.71 2.22
C SER A 171 -14.83 -6.46 2.86
N LYS A 172 -14.10 -5.34 2.86
CA LYS A 172 -14.59 -4.02 3.31
C LYS A 172 -15.20 -3.19 2.17
N GLY A 173 -15.34 -3.76 0.97
CA GLY A 173 -15.86 -3.08 -0.21
C GLY A 173 -14.88 -2.08 -0.83
N ILE A 174 -13.58 -2.21 -0.54
CA ILE A 174 -12.54 -1.29 -1.00
C ILE A 174 -11.76 -1.95 -2.13
N VAL A 175 -11.69 -1.31 -3.29
CA VAL A 175 -10.85 -1.74 -4.43
C VAL A 175 -9.57 -0.91 -4.45
N HIS A 176 -8.40 -1.55 -4.51
CA HIS A 176 -7.09 -0.90 -4.42
C HIS A 176 -6.73 -0.12 -5.69
N ARG A 177 -6.97 -0.70 -6.88
CA ARG A 177 -6.78 -0.10 -8.21
C ARG A 177 -5.34 0.17 -8.67
N ASP A 178 -4.31 -0.20 -7.91
CA ASP A 178 -2.90 -0.02 -8.31
C ASP A 178 -2.00 -1.11 -7.72
N VAL A 179 -2.46 -2.37 -7.79
CA VAL A 179 -1.66 -3.52 -7.33
C VAL A 179 -0.55 -3.79 -8.34
N LYS A 180 0.71 -3.75 -7.88
CA LYS A 180 1.93 -4.04 -8.66
C LYS A 180 3.11 -4.30 -7.74
N PRO A 181 4.22 -4.91 -8.22
CA PRO A 181 5.42 -5.15 -7.42
C PRO A 181 6.03 -3.90 -6.75
N ASP A 182 5.92 -2.71 -7.34
CA ASP A 182 6.38 -1.47 -6.70
C ASP A 182 5.63 -1.15 -5.39
N ASN A 183 4.35 -1.52 -5.33
CA ASN A 183 3.45 -1.23 -4.23
C ASN A 183 3.38 -2.39 -3.22
N ILE A 184 4.21 -3.43 -3.38
CA ILE A 184 4.39 -4.49 -2.40
C ILE A 184 5.75 -4.25 -1.74
N LEU A 185 5.73 -3.75 -0.50
CA LEU A 185 6.94 -3.42 0.25
C LEU A 185 7.31 -4.55 1.20
N LEU A 186 8.60 -4.65 1.51
CA LEU A 186 9.16 -5.73 2.30
C LEU A 186 9.89 -5.20 3.52
N ASP A 187 9.64 -5.80 4.68
CA ASP A 187 10.43 -5.53 5.89
C ASP A 187 11.82 -6.23 5.84
N GLU A 188 12.57 -6.15 6.93
CA GLU A 188 13.89 -6.81 7.07
C GLU A 188 13.83 -8.34 7.00
N LYS A 189 12.68 -8.94 7.33
CA LYS A 189 12.42 -10.39 7.32
C LYS A 189 11.76 -10.85 6.01
N LEU A 190 11.58 -9.94 5.05
CA LEU A 190 10.86 -10.15 3.79
C LEU A 190 9.38 -10.50 4.00
N THR A 191 8.78 -10.00 5.09
CA THR A 191 7.32 -9.96 5.26
C THR A 191 6.78 -8.87 4.35
N ALA A 192 5.76 -9.19 3.55
CA ALA A 192 5.17 -8.27 2.60
C ALA A 192 4.07 -7.42 3.23
N VAL A 193 4.02 -6.16 2.82
CA VAL A 193 2.86 -5.29 3.00
C VAL A 193 2.46 -4.67 1.67
N LEU A 194 1.16 -4.57 1.45
CA LEU A 194 0.57 -3.82 0.35
C LEU A 194 0.53 -2.33 0.72
N ALA A 195 0.98 -1.46 -0.18
CA ALA A 195 1.12 -0.03 0.03
C ALA A 195 0.43 0.77 -1.09
N ASP A 196 0.34 2.10 -0.89
CA ASP A 196 -0.19 3.07 -1.85
C ASP A 196 -1.68 2.92 -2.19
N THR A 197 -2.54 3.09 -1.17
CA THR A 197 -4.00 3.13 -1.34
C THR A 197 -4.52 4.49 -1.83
N GLY A 198 -3.65 5.37 -2.34
CA GLY A 198 -4.01 6.71 -2.85
C GLY A 198 -4.90 6.69 -4.09
N PHE A 199 -5.14 5.52 -4.69
CA PHE A 199 -6.07 5.32 -5.81
C PHE A 199 -7.32 4.53 -5.45
N ALA A 200 -7.44 4.09 -4.20
CA ALA A 200 -8.47 3.17 -3.80
C ALA A 200 -9.89 3.75 -3.99
N LYS A 201 -10.87 2.87 -4.17
CA LYS A 201 -12.27 3.25 -4.28
C LYS A 201 -13.10 2.42 -3.30
N ASP A 202 -13.76 3.10 -2.37
CA ASP A 202 -14.81 2.50 -1.55
C ASP A 202 -16.08 2.37 -2.40
N GLN A 203 -16.53 1.14 -2.60
CA GLN A 203 -17.69 0.82 -3.44
C GLN A 203 -18.99 0.68 -2.66
N ARG A 204 -18.96 0.86 -1.33
CA ARG A 204 -20.17 0.73 -0.51
C ARG A 204 -21.18 1.85 -0.83
N PRO A 205 -22.49 1.57 -0.83
CA PRO A 205 -23.52 2.56 -1.16
C PRO A 205 -23.53 3.80 -0.25
N ASP A 206 -23.17 3.60 1.02
CA ASP A 206 -23.05 4.58 2.10
C ASP A 206 -21.63 5.16 2.25
N ALA A 207 -20.72 4.80 1.35
CA ALA A 207 -19.35 5.28 1.39
C ALA A 207 -19.31 6.81 1.35
N SER A 208 -18.73 7.41 2.39
CA SER A 208 -18.44 8.83 2.44
C SER A 208 -17.31 9.26 1.49
N VAL A 209 -16.83 8.35 0.63
CA VAL A 209 -15.67 8.50 -0.25
C VAL A 209 -16.06 8.03 -1.64
N ARG A 210 -16.22 8.99 -2.56
CA ARG A 210 -16.35 8.70 -3.99
C ARG A 210 -15.13 9.26 -4.70
N SER A 211 -14.21 8.40 -5.11
CA SER A 211 -13.16 8.79 -6.06
C SER A 211 -13.83 9.18 -7.39
N PRO A 212 -13.76 10.45 -7.85
CA PRO A 212 -14.59 10.94 -8.96
C PRO A 212 -14.16 10.42 -10.33
N SER A 213 -12.99 9.80 -10.46
CA SER A 213 -12.35 9.58 -11.75
C SER A 213 -12.09 8.11 -12.08
N ASN A 214 -12.61 7.72 -13.25
CA ASN A 214 -12.21 6.51 -13.98
C ASN A 214 -10.91 6.75 -14.78
N THR A 215 -10.25 7.91 -14.57
CA THR A 215 -9.02 8.30 -15.27
C THR A 215 -7.95 7.24 -15.07
N LEU A 216 -7.32 6.87 -16.18
CA LEU A 216 -6.29 5.84 -16.28
C LEU A 216 -5.03 6.30 -15.54
N TYR A 217 -4.95 6.02 -14.25
CA TYR A 217 -3.78 6.31 -13.43
C TYR A 217 -3.08 4.99 -13.09
N MET A 218 -2.52 4.30 -14.07
CA MET A 218 -1.85 3.03 -13.80
C MET A 218 -0.59 2.84 -14.60
N SER A 219 0.37 2.15 -13.97
CA SER A 219 1.57 1.62 -14.60
C SER A 219 1.17 0.65 -15.72
N THR A 220 1.73 0.84 -16.91
CA THR A 220 1.50 0.00 -18.09
C THR A 220 1.83 -1.46 -17.77
N GLY A 221 0.90 -2.40 -18.01
CA GLY A 221 1.12 -3.85 -17.85
C GLY A 221 0.21 -4.55 -16.82
N TYR A 222 -0.23 -3.84 -15.78
CA TYR A 222 -1.07 -4.40 -14.70
C TYR A 222 -2.56 -4.08 -14.86
N LEU A 223 -2.91 -3.28 -15.87
CA LEU A 223 -4.28 -2.85 -16.14
C LEU A 223 -5.11 -3.98 -16.74
N CYS A 224 -6.22 -4.33 -16.08
CA CYS A 224 -7.16 -5.30 -16.59
C CYS A 224 -7.79 -4.81 -17.91
N LEU A 225 -7.87 -5.69 -18.92
CA LEU A 225 -8.43 -5.37 -20.24
C LEU A 225 -9.86 -4.84 -20.19
N SER A 226 -10.65 -5.23 -19.19
CA SER A 226 -12.01 -4.70 -19.01
C SER A 226 -12.00 -3.18 -18.76
N ILE A 227 -11.00 -2.67 -18.02
CA ILE A 227 -10.83 -1.23 -17.78
C ILE A 227 -10.39 -0.51 -19.05
N SER A 228 -9.45 -1.09 -19.80
CA SER A 228 -9.02 -0.53 -21.10
C SER A 228 -10.17 -0.39 -22.09
N LYS A 229 -11.25 -1.17 -21.91
CA LYS A 229 -12.48 -1.14 -22.71
C LYS A 229 -13.58 -0.25 -22.11
N GLY A 230 -13.27 0.59 -21.12
CA GLY A 230 -14.22 1.50 -20.48
C GLY A 230 -15.05 0.89 -19.36
N GLY A 231 -14.67 -0.31 -18.87
CA GLY A 231 -15.32 -0.93 -17.71
C GLY A 231 -15.01 -0.22 -16.39
N GLU A 232 -15.59 -0.76 -15.32
CA GLU A 232 -15.41 -0.25 -13.97
C GLU A 232 -14.42 -1.09 -13.15
N TYR A 233 -13.69 -0.41 -12.27
CA TYR A 233 -12.82 -1.06 -11.29
C TYR A 233 -13.64 -1.91 -10.32
N SER A 234 -13.13 -3.08 -9.99
CA SER A 234 -13.75 -4.06 -9.09
C SER A 234 -12.69 -4.94 -8.44
N SER A 235 -13.09 -5.77 -7.48
CA SER A 235 -12.23 -6.82 -6.93
C SER A 235 -11.60 -7.70 -8.02
N LYS A 236 -12.33 -7.96 -9.12
CA LYS A 236 -11.84 -8.73 -10.26
C LYS A 236 -10.68 -8.06 -11.00
N THR A 237 -10.69 -6.73 -11.08
CA THR A 237 -9.60 -6.00 -11.75
C THR A 237 -8.34 -5.95 -10.91
N ASP A 238 -8.47 -5.87 -9.58
CA ASP A 238 -7.35 -6.08 -8.67
C ASP A 238 -6.85 -7.53 -8.71
N GLY A 239 -7.77 -8.50 -8.83
CA GLY A 239 -7.47 -9.93 -9.04
C GLY A 239 -6.64 -10.19 -10.30
N TYR A 240 -6.93 -9.47 -11.38
CA TYR A 240 -6.08 -9.50 -12.59
C TYR A 240 -4.66 -8.99 -12.28
N ALA A 241 -4.56 -7.84 -11.61
CA ALA A 241 -3.27 -7.21 -11.32
C ALA A 241 -2.38 -8.05 -10.37
N ILE A 242 -2.96 -8.70 -9.36
CA ILE A 242 -2.22 -9.65 -8.52
C ILE A 242 -1.82 -10.91 -9.30
N GLY A 243 -2.63 -11.36 -10.26
CA GLY A 243 -2.29 -12.45 -11.19
C GLY A 243 -1.07 -12.11 -12.05
N ILE A 244 -1.00 -10.89 -12.60
CA ILE A 244 0.18 -10.42 -13.33
C ILE A 244 1.41 -10.34 -12.39
N THR A 245 1.23 -9.83 -11.17
CA THR A 245 2.30 -9.78 -10.16
C THR A 245 2.87 -11.17 -9.85
N LEU A 246 2.02 -12.19 -9.74
CA LEU A 246 2.44 -13.57 -9.55
C LEU A 246 3.20 -14.11 -10.76
N LEU A 247 2.76 -13.81 -11.99
CA LEU A 247 3.49 -14.20 -13.20
C LEU A 247 4.90 -13.59 -13.18
N VAL A 248 5.02 -12.28 -12.96
CA VAL A 248 6.30 -11.58 -12.88
C VAL A 248 7.19 -12.17 -11.79
N CYS A 249 6.62 -12.56 -10.64
CA CYS A 249 7.36 -13.26 -9.59
C CYS A 249 7.97 -14.57 -10.07
N LEU A 250 7.22 -15.36 -10.85
CA LEU A 250 7.64 -16.68 -11.33
C LEU A 250 8.62 -16.59 -12.51
N THR A 251 8.50 -15.56 -13.35
CA THR A 251 9.26 -15.41 -14.61
C THR A 251 10.41 -14.42 -14.54
N ASN A 252 10.44 -13.53 -13.54
CA ASN A 252 11.22 -12.28 -13.54
C ASN A 252 10.93 -11.37 -14.75
N ARG A 253 9.72 -11.44 -15.32
CA ARG A 253 9.32 -10.72 -16.54
C ARG A 253 7.85 -10.40 -16.57
#